data_AF-A0A2E2A1K5-F1
#
_entry.id   AF-A0A2E2A1K5-F1
#
_cell.length_a   1.000
_cell.length_b   1.000
_cell.length_c   1.000
_cell.angle_alpha   90.00
_cell.angle_beta   90.00
_cell.angle_gamma   90.00
#
_symmetry.space_group_name_H-M   'P 1'
#
loop_
_entity.id
_entity.type
_entity.pdbx_description
1 polymer ?
#
loop_
_entity_poly.entity_id
_entity_poly.type
_entity_poly.pdbx_seq_one_letter_code
_entity_poly.pdbx_strand_id
1 'polypeptide(L)'
;MNVNSKMKSKVLTFIFFLLIIQNSFSQKFDLGIKSGSNFATQNIKSISGTKSITGLHLGVFTYIKLPLVFGIQPELQYSMQGTKINSSTIRSIDYLNIPILIRSSFGP
;
A
#
# COMPACT_ATOMS: atom_id res chain seq x y z
N MET A 1 -17.33 -51.08 -10.51
CA MET A 1 -16.58 -50.66 -9.31
C MET A 1 -17.39 -49.58 -8.60
N ASN A 2 -18.05 -49.91 -7.48
CA ASN A 2 -19.06 -49.05 -6.87
C ASN A 2 -18.38 -48.02 -5.94
N VAL A 3 -18.14 -46.81 -6.45
CA VAL A 3 -17.50 -45.74 -5.67
C VAL A 3 -18.47 -45.26 -4.58
N ASN A 4 -18.02 -45.30 -3.32
CA ASN A 4 -18.81 -44.94 -2.13
C ASN A 4 -19.43 -43.53 -2.25
N SER A 5 -20.72 -43.38 -1.95
CA SER A 5 -21.47 -42.13 -2.11
C SER A 5 -20.87 -40.96 -1.30
N LYS A 6 -20.30 -41.24 -0.12
CA LYS A 6 -19.55 -40.25 0.67
C LYS A 6 -18.28 -39.75 -0.02
N MET A 7 -17.61 -40.62 -0.79
CA MET A 7 -16.38 -40.26 -1.50
C MET A 7 -16.69 -39.40 -2.73
N LYS A 8 -17.79 -39.70 -3.44
CA LYS A 8 -18.30 -38.86 -4.54
C LYS A 8 -18.64 -37.44 -4.08
N SER A 9 -19.26 -37.30 -2.90
CA SER A 9 -19.59 -35.99 -2.31
C SER A 9 -18.34 -35.17 -1.95
N LYS A 10 -17.32 -35.79 -1.32
CA LYS A 10 -16.05 -35.11 -1.02
C LYS A 10 -15.31 -34.63 -2.28
N VAL A 11 -15.29 -35.48 -3.30
CA VAL A 11 -14.69 -35.14 -4.61
C VAL A 11 -15.45 -33.97 -5.25
N LEU A 12 -16.78 -33.96 -5.17
CA LEU A 12 -17.60 -32.87 -5.71
C LEU A 12 -17.36 -31.55 -4.96
N THR A 13 -17.26 -31.58 -3.64
CA THR A 13 -16.92 -30.38 -2.83
C THR A 13 -15.51 -29.86 -3.14
N PHE A 14 -14.55 -30.76 -3.35
CA PHE A 14 -13.19 -30.38 -3.74
C PHE A 14 -13.16 -29.74 -5.14
N ILE A 15 -13.86 -30.32 -6.11
CA ILE A 15 -14.02 -29.76 -7.47
C ILE A 15 -14.71 -28.38 -7.41
N PHE A 16 -15.73 -28.22 -6.58
CA PHE A 16 -16.39 -26.92 -6.39
C PHE A 16 -15.43 -25.88 -5.83
N PHE A 17 -14.56 -26.26 -4.89
CA PHE A 17 -13.52 -25.39 -4.35
C PHE A 17 -12.48 -24.99 -5.42
N LEU A 18 -12.09 -25.93 -6.29
CA LEU A 18 -11.21 -25.67 -7.44
C LEU A 18 -11.82 -24.73 -8.49
N LEU A 19 -13.15 -24.78 -8.67
CA LEU A 19 -13.86 -23.91 -9.60
C LEU A 19 -13.95 -22.45 -9.10
N ILE A 20 -13.98 -22.22 -7.78
CA ILE A 20 -13.93 -20.87 -7.20
C ILE A 20 -12.60 -20.17 -7.50
N ILE A 21 -11.52 -20.93 -7.73
CA ILE A 21 -10.17 -20.41 -7.98
C ILE A 21 -10.00 -19.94 -9.45
N GLN A 22 -10.98 -20.21 -10.33
CA GLN A 22 -10.92 -19.88 -11.76
C GLN A 22 -11.42 -18.44 -12.05
N ASN A 23 -10.67 -17.42 -11.62
CA ASN A 23 -10.86 -16.03 -12.08
C ASN A 23 -9.51 -15.41 -12.49
N SER A 24 -8.92 -15.90 -13.59
CA SER A 24 -7.55 -15.54 -13.97
C SER A 24 -7.44 -15.08 -15.41
N PHE A 25 -7.90 -13.86 -15.74
CA PHE A 25 -7.46 -13.12 -16.95
C PHE A 25 -7.56 -11.57 -16.87
N SER A 26 -7.66 -10.94 -15.68
CA SER A 26 -7.62 -9.47 -15.54
C SER A 26 -6.94 -8.98 -14.24
N GLN A 27 -5.87 -9.65 -13.81
CA GLN A 27 -5.04 -9.14 -12.72
C GLN A 27 -4.16 -8.01 -13.26
N LYS A 28 -4.65 -6.77 -13.16
CA LYS A 28 -3.89 -5.58 -13.55
C LYS A 28 -2.72 -5.39 -12.59
N PHE A 29 -1.51 -5.41 -13.12
CA PHE A 29 -0.27 -5.15 -12.39
C PHE A 29 0.33 -3.84 -12.92
N ASP A 30 0.42 -2.82 -12.07
CA ASP A 30 1.03 -1.55 -12.44
C ASP A 30 2.29 -1.31 -11.61
N LEU A 31 3.34 -0.81 -12.25
CA LEU A 31 4.52 -0.26 -11.59
C LEU A 31 4.50 1.25 -11.74
N GLY A 32 4.82 1.97 -10.67
CA GLY A 32 4.81 3.42 -10.70
C GLY A 32 5.85 4.03 -9.78
N ILE A 33 6.13 5.30 -10.04
CA ILE A 33 7.02 6.14 -9.23
C ILE A 33 6.22 7.34 -8.70
N LYS A 34 6.62 7.84 -7.55
CA LYS A 34 6.10 9.06 -6.91
C LYS A 34 7.28 9.98 -6.62
N SER A 35 7.10 11.26 -6.88
CA SER A 35 8.06 12.29 -6.49
C SER A 35 7.32 13.57 -6.15
N GLY A 36 7.87 14.35 -5.22
CA GLY A 36 7.26 15.61 -4.81
C GLY A 36 7.92 16.20 -3.57
N SER A 37 7.27 17.22 -3.03
CA SER A 37 7.68 17.87 -1.78
C SER A 37 6.80 17.40 -0.62
N ASN A 38 7.41 17.10 0.51
CA ASN A 38 6.73 16.85 1.78
C ASN A 38 6.76 18.11 2.65
N PHE A 39 5.63 18.52 3.21
CA PHE A 39 5.55 19.63 4.16
C PHE A 39 5.28 19.06 5.55
N ALA A 40 6.29 19.06 6.40
CA ALA A 40 6.22 18.41 7.71
C ALA A 40 6.38 19.44 8.84
N THR A 41 5.54 19.29 9.88
CA THR A 41 5.69 19.99 11.16
C THR A 41 5.63 18.97 12.28
N GLN A 42 6.72 18.81 13.01
CA GLN A 42 6.76 17.97 14.21
C GLN A 42 6.41 18.78 15.46
N ASN A 43 5.38 18.32 16.18
CA ASN A 43 4.99 18.87 17.48
C ASN A 43 5.74 18.16 18.60
N ILE A 44 6.55 18.91 19.35
CA ILE A 44 7.34 18.40 20.48
C ILE A 44 6.77 19.05 21.74
N LYS A 45 6.27 18.24 22.68
CA LYS A 45 5.54 18.74 23.87
C LYS A 45 6.28 19.83 24.68
N SER A 46 7.61 19.84 24.65
CA SER A 46 8.46 20.78 25.39
C SER A 46 8.92 22.01 24.60
N ILE A 47 8.53 22.15 23.33
CA ILE A 47 8.99 23.21 22.44
C ILE A 47 7.78 23.89 21.80
N SER A 48 7.61 25.18 22.06
CA SER A 48 6.60 26.03 21.42
C SER A 48 7.18 26.76 20.20
N GLY A 49 6.32 27.13 19.24
CA GLY A 49 6.72 27.93 18.07
C GLY A 49 7.35 27.15 16.90
N THR A 50 7.15 25.83 16.87
CA THR A 50 7.61 24.97 15.76
C THR A 50 6.97 25.37 14.43
N LYS A 51 7.78 25.40 13.36
CA LYS A 51 7.32 25.75 11.99
C LYS A 51 7.54 24.59 11.01
N SER A 52 6.71 24.56 9.97
CA SER A 52 6.80 23.60 8.88
C SER A 52 8.13 23.71 8.13
N ILE A 53 8.64 22.57 7.69
CA ILE A 53 9.76 22.46 6.76
C ILE A 53 9.29 21.81 5.46
N THR A 54 9.86 22.24 4.35
CA THR A 54 9.69 21.58 3.04
C THR A 54 10.85 20.61 2.85
N GLY A 55 10.52 19.36 2.59
CA GLY A 55 11.45 18.27 2.36
C GLY A 55 11.18 17.53 1.06
N LEU A 56 12.11 16.68 0.65
CA LEU A 56 11.96 15.83 -0.52
C LEU A 56 11.12 14.59 -0.19
N HIS A 57 10.28 14.16 -1.13
CA HIS A 57 9.52 12.92 -1.07
C HIS A 57 9.67 12.15 -2.39
N LEU A 58 10.13 10.91 -2.31
CA LEU A 58 10.34 10.03 -3.45
C LEU A 58 9.78 8.65 -3.10
N GLY A 59 9.24 7.93 -4.06
CA GLY A 59 8.81 6.56 -3.83
C GLY A 59 8.59 5.78 -5.10
N VAL A 60 8.52 4.46 -4.94
CA VAL A 60 8.12 3.52 -5.99
C VAL A 60 7.01 2.65 -5.42
N PHE A 61 6.08 2.24 -6.27
CA PHE A 61 4.99 1.38 -5.85
C PHE A 61 4.68 0.34 -6.92
N THR A 62 4.13 -0.78 -6.46
CA THR A 62 3.46 -1.74 -7.32
C THR A 62 1.97 -1.70 -6.98
N TYR A 63 1.10 -1.93 -7.95
CA TYR A 63 -0.33 -2.08 -7.72
C TYR A 63 -0.79 -3.40 -8.29
N ILE A 64 -1.46 -4.17 -7.46
CA ILE A 64 -2.00 -5.47 -7.81
C ILE A 64 -3.52 -5.36 -7.67
N LYS A 65 -4.22 -5.35 -8.80
CA LYS A 65 -5.68 -5.37 -8.82
C LYS A 65 -6.18 -6.72 -8.33
N LEU A 66 -7.05 -6.70 -7.32
CA LEU A 66 -7.75 -7.90 -6.87
C LEU A 66 -9.01 -8.11 -7.75
N PRO A 67 -9.66 -9.29 -7.69
CA PRO A 67 -10.87 -9.56 -8.49
C PRO A 67 -12.06 -8.60 -8.26
N LEU A 68 -11.99 -7.77 -7.23
CA LEU A 68 -13.01 -6.77 -6.86
C LEU A 68 -12.60 -5.36 -7.35
N VAL A 69 -13.34 -4.32 -6.94
CA VAL A 69 -13.10 -2.90 -7.32
C VAL A 69 -11.82 -2.31 -6.69
N PHE A 70 -11.17 -3.07 -5.81
CA PHE A 70 -9.99 -2.65 -5.05
C PHE A 70 -8.75 -3.45 -5.47
N GLY A 71 -7.59 -2.88 -5.19
CA GLY A 71 -6.31 -3.56 -5.29
C GLY A 71 -5.40 -3.18 -4.12
N ILE A 72 -4.28 -3.90 -4.01
CA ILE A 72 -3.26 -3.64 -3.00
C ILE A 72 -2.12 -2.90 -3.65
N GLN A 73 -1.58 -1.90 -2.97
CA GLN A 73 -0.48 -1.08 -3.42
C GLN A 73 0.62 -1.04 -2.35
N PRO A 74 1.56 -1.98 -2.36
CA PRO A 74 2.78 -1.83 -1.57
C PRO A 74 3.68 -0.74 -2.18
N GLU A 75 4.30 0.05 -1.31
CA GLU A 75 5.20 1.12 -1.73
C GLU A 75 6.50 1.10 -0.93
N LEU A 76 7.55 1.66 -1.51
CA LEU A 76 8.78 2.02 -0.85
C LEU A 76 9.01 3.52 -1.06
N GLN A 77 8.99 4.30 0.01
CA GLN A 77 9.06 5.76 -0.07
C GLN A 77 10.13 6.35 0.86
N TYR A 78 11.00 7.17 0.31
CA TYR A 78 11.88 8.09 1.03
C TYR A 78 11.14 9.41 1.28
N SER A 79 11.15 9.90 2.52
CA SER A 79 10.50 11.15 2.87
C SER A 79 11.29 11.91 3.93
N MET A 80 11.65 13.16 3.63
CA MET A 80 12.22 14.07 4.62
C MET A 80 11.10 14.66 5.48
N GLN A 81 11.17 14.46 6.78
CA GLN A 81 10.24 15.01 7.77
C GLN A 81 11.00 15.85 8.79
N GLY A 82 10.28 16.58 9.65
CA GLY A 82 10.92 17.32 10.73
C GLY A 82 10.20 18.60 11.09
N THR A 83 10.95 19.54 11.66
CA THR A 83 10.42 20.81 12.13
C THR A 83 11.51 21.87 12.26
N LYS A 84 11.14 23.14 12.09
CA LYS A 84 12.00 24.27 12.42
C LYS A 84 11.66 24.72 13.84
N ILE A 85 12.64 24.69 14.74
CA ILE A 85 12.45 25.02 16.16
C ILE A 85 12.57 26.54 16.37
N ASN A 86 13.64 27.14 15.84
CA ASN A 86 13.89 28.59 15.86
C ASN A 86 14.31 29.05 14.46
N SER A 87 14.48 30.36 14.24
CA SER A 87 14.92 30.93 12.95
C SER A 87 16.21 30.32 12.40
N SER A 88 17.10 29.83 13.28
CA SER A 88 18.41 29.26 12.95
C SER A 88 18.47 27.73 13.07
N THR A 89 17.51 27.08 13.72
CA THR A 89 17.60 25.65 14.06
C THR A 89 16.54 24.85 13.31
N ILE A 90 16.99 24.09 12.32
CA ILE A 90 16.18 23.16 11.53
C ILE A 90 16.53 21.74 11.97
N ARG A 91 15.52 20.95 12.30
CA ARG A 91 15.67 19.53 12.57
C ARG A 91 14.98 18.74 11.47
N SER A 92 15.76 18.16 10.57
CA SER A 92 15.30 17.23 9.54
C SER A 92 15.60 15.79 9.94
N ILE A 93 14.71 14.89 9.57
CA ILE A 93 14.81 13.45 9.79
C ILE A 93 14.38 12.78 8.50
N ASP A 94 15.23 11.90 7.99
CA ASP A 94 14.97 11.16 6.77
C ASP A 94 14.32 9.82 7.12
N TYR A 95 13.18 9.54 6.49
CA TYR A 95 12.42 8.31 6.71
C TYR A 95 12.38 7.47 5.45
N LEU A 96 12.61 6.17 5.62
CA LEU A 96 12.26 5.16 4.64
C LEU A 96 11.00 4.44 5.14
N ASN A 97 9.89 4.57 4.40
CA ASN A 97 8.62 3.97 4.78
C ASN A 97 8.21 2.90 3.76
N ILE A 98 7.56 1.85 4.25
CA ILE A 98 7.08 0.73 3.43
C ILE A 98 5.58 0.55 3.67
N PRO A 99 4.72 1.48 3.23
CA PRO A 99 3.28 1.36 3.43
C PRO A 99 2.69 0.28 2.51
N ILE A 100 1.60 -0.34 2.97
CA ILE A 100 0.75 -1.22 2.16
C ILE A 100 -0.62 -0.57 2.13
N LEU A 101 -1.03 -0.08 0.97
CA LEU A 101 -2.29 0.64 0.80
C LEU A 101 -3.34 -0.23 0.11
N ILE A 102 -4.61 0.00 0.45
CA ILE A 102 -5.74 -0.46 -0.35
C ILE A 102 -6.11 0.68 -1.29
N ARG A 103 -6.05 0.45 -2.61
CA ARG A 103 -6.41 1.44 -3.64
C ARG A 103 -7.64 0.95 -4.40
N SER A 104 -8.71 1.74 -4.38
CA SER A 104 -9.86 1.55 -5.26
C SER A 104 -9.61 2.18 -6.63
N SER A 105 -9.95 1.49 -7.71
CA SER A 105 -9.92 2.06 -9.07
C SER A 105 -11.35 2.26 -9.54
N PHE A 106 -11.91 3.45 -9.31
CA PHE A 106 -13.23 3.83 -9.83
C PHE A 106 -13.07 4.43 -11.23
N GLY A 107 -13.26 3.61 -12.28
CA GLY A 107 -13.16 4.02 -13.68
C GLY A 107 -12.88 2.82 -14.60
N PRO A 108 -13.11 2.93 -15.92
CA PRO A 108 -12.69 1.91 -16.89
C PRO A 108 -11.17 1.68 -16.87
#